data_AF-W4GU69-F1
#
_entry.id   AF-W4GU69-F1
#
_cell.length_a   1.000
_cell.length_b   1.000
_cell.length_c   1.000
_cell.angle_alpha   90.00
_cell.angle_beta   90.00
_cell.angle_gamma   90.00
#
_symmetry.space_group_name_H-M   'P 1'
#
loop_
_entity.id
_entity.type
_entity.pdbx_description
1 polymer ?
#
loop_
_entity_poly.entity_id
_entity_poly.type
_entity_poly.pdbx_seq_one_letter_code
_entity_poly.pdbx_strand_id
1 'polypeptide(L)'
;MFGFLVAWSVAALFVFGPSSHKENGLPDSESSSDSDRRWPSVPDVPVTTVAVDIPLLNDTMAPPSKVKFSFPKFVGQPAKFPIPTAPTCGIRKAKSAKEVVYMTVDDGPSPSGRLNLLNAMDQLNNRKNKKAAYVTFIESGYNFCGQGGTIFTLQCYSTAYDTSLQLLVWTIKAGHMIAAHSDSHFYDANAGICNYVTMPLVTKVEDKYAKCGNDTWSDMVRGALRIEEALANETLWETDADRAAHKRAVSTLWSYARLPCTNAWRLPGESSETGLFKEVTDRDARLLTADKLFGGKLECKPDTKPWFVLGWDAEWQLDAKATYDAQKEKCKVAQDIVNHFDNKGKAGPREDHVVLLTHDYFFADEAKASIFRDVVAELQMLGYTIGTLDQYPLKQ
;
A
#
# COMPACT_ATOMS: atom_id res chain seq x y z
N MET A 1 40.74 -29.11 -43.17
CA MET A 1 40.00 -29.77 -42.07
C MET A 1 39.29 -28.68 -41.27
N PHE A 2 37.96 -28.76 -41.20
CA PHE A 2 36.96 -28.05 -40.35
C PHE A 2 37.29 -26.65 -39.78
N GLY A 3 36.50 -25.58 -39.86
CA GLY A 3 35.10 -25.34 -40.23
C GLY A 3 34.55 -24.15 -39.41
N PHE A 4 33.90 -23.19 -40.09
CA PHE A 4 32.76 -22.33 -39.67
C PHE A 4 32.85 -21.15 -38.64
N LEU A 5 32.53 -19.94 -39.18
CA LEU A 5 31.61 -18.84 -38.76
C LEU A 5 31.80 -18.07 -37.41
N VAL A 6 32.11 -16.77 -37.39
CA VAL A 6 31.30 -15.50 -37.53
C VAL A 6 30.76 -14.93 -36.20
N ALA A 7 31.13 -13.69 -35.86
CA ALA A 7 30.32 -12.72 -35.10
C ALA A 7 30.83 -11.27 -35.30
N TRP A 8 29.89 -10.33 -35.25
CA TRP A 8 29.89 -8.99 -35.86
C TRP A 8 30.42 -7.82 -34.99
N SER A 9 31.08 -6.90 -35.72
CA SER A 9 31.07 -5.42 -35.77
C SER A 9 30.79 -4.50 -34.57
N VAL A 10 31.63 -3.46 -34.58
CA VAL A 10 31.81 -2.31 -33.68
C VAL A 10 31.24 -1.03 -34.31
N ALA A 11 30.85 -0.06 -33.46
CA ALA A 11 31.13 1.39 -33.55
C ALA A 11 29.92 2.33 -33.43
N ALA A 12 29.97 3.16 -32.39
CA ALA A 12 29.28 4.43 -32.24
C ALA A 12 29.94 5.52 -33.13
N LEU A 13 29.21 6.61 -33.44
CA LEU A 13 29.59 8.02 -33.15
C LEU A 13 28.91 9.13 -34.02
N PHE A 14 28.55 10.24 -33.33
CA PHE A 14 28.32 11.66 -33.74
C PHE A 14 27.08 12.01 -34.60
N VAL A 15 26.08 12.86 -34.25
CA VAL A 15 25.87 14.18 -33.58
C VAL A 15 25.56 15.34 -34.59
N PHE A 16 24.47 16.09 -34.30
CA PHE A 16 23.91 17.37 -34.84
C PHE A 16 22.79 17.35 -35.93
N GLY A 17 21.63 17.98 -35.61
CA GLY A 17 20.44 18.23 -36.48
C GLY A 17 20.57 19.49 -37.39
N PRO A 18 19.52 20.27 -37.76
CA PRO A 18 18.04 20.18 -37.60
C PRO A 18 17.24 20.39 -38.94
N SER A 19 15.89 20.23 -38.94
CA SER A 19 14.88 21.09 -39.63
C SER A 19 13.55 20.39 -40.01
N SER A 20 12.46 21.09 -39.66
CA SER A 20 11.05 21.13 -40.11
C SER A 20 10.39 20.10 -41.06
N HIS A 21 9.11 19.83 -40.70
CA HIS A 21 7.89 19.51 -41.50
C HIS A 21 7.19 18.14 -41.34
N LYS A 22 6.02 18.21 -40.67
CA LYS A 22 4.67 17.59 -40.86
C LYS A 22 4.45 16.10 -41.22
N GLU A 23 3.58 15.50 -40.38
CA GLU A 23 2.50 14.51 -40.61
C GLU A 23 2.79 13.11 -41.16
N ASN A 24 2.67 12.07 -40.30
CA ASN A 24 1.55 11.10 -40.26
C ASN A 24 1.93 9.75 -39.59
N GLY A 25 1.12 9.31 -38.62
CA GLY A 25 0.65 7.90 -38.52
C GLY A 25 1.43 6.85 -37.70
N LEU A 26 0.74 6.36 -36.65
CA LEU A 26 0.85 5.04 -35.96
C LEU A 26 1.87 4.87 -34.81
N PRO A 27 1.55 4.01 -33.81
CA PRO A 27 1.80 4.32 -32.41
C PRO A 27 3.09 3.70 -31.88
N ASP A 28 3.86 4.52 -31.18
CA ASP A 28 5.03 4.06 -30.44
C ASP A 28 4.60 3.34 -29.16
N SER A 29 5.06 2.10 -29.05
CA SER A 29 5.15 1.36 -27.81
C SER A 29 6.17 2.04 -26.90
N GLU A 30 5.71 2.92 -26.01
CA GLU A 30 6.58 3.52 -25.00
C GLU A 30 6.93 2.49 -23.92
N SER A 31 8.14 1.97 -23.99
CA SER A 31 8.86 1.42 -22.85
C SER A 31 9.09 2.56 -21.84
N SER A 32 8.34 2.54 -20.74
CA SER A 32 8.48 3.47 -19.63
C SER A 32 9.85 3.30 -18.96
N SER A 33 10.78 4.22 -19.20
CA SER A 33 12.01 4.36 -18.42
C SER A 33 11.72 5.08 -17.11
N ASP A 34 11.95 4.39 -15.99
CA ASP A 34 11.66 4.82 -14.62
C ASP A 34 12.56 5.94 -14.05
N SER A 35 13.49 6.51 -14.84
CA SER A 35 14.55 7.37 -14.29
C SER A 35 14.26 8.88 -14.22
N ASP A 36 13.19 9.39 -14.85
CA ASP A 36 12.97 10.85 -14.99
C ASP A 36 11.72 11.39 -14.27
N ARG A 37 11.07 10.59 -13.41
CA ARG A 37 9.77 10.96 -12.83
C ARG A 37 9.90 11.61 -11.45
N ARG A 38 9.76 12.95 -11.45
CA ARG A 38 9.62 13.75 -10.23
C ARG A 38 8.22 13.56 -9.64
N TRP A 39 8.13 13.11 -8.39
CA TRP A 39 6.88 13.03 -7.63
C TRP A 39 6.22 14.42 -7.52
N PRO A 40 4.89 14.53 -7.63
CA PRO A 40 4.21 15.81 -7.49
C PRO A 40 4.36 16.34 -6.06
N SER A 41 4.75 17.60 -5.94
CA SER A 41 4.69 18.35 -4.69
C SER A 41 3.25 18.42 -4.17
N VAL A 42 3.11 18.26 -2.85
CA VAL A 42 1.84 18.26 -2.11
C VAL A 42 0.98 19.48 -2.50
N PRO A 43 -0.31 19.31 -2.84
CA PRO A 43 -1.22 20.43 -3.06
C PRO A 43 -1.52 21.15 -1.74
N ASP A 44 -1.53 22.48 -1.75
CA ASP A 44 -2.03 23.30 -0.65
C ASP A 44 -3.55 23.08 -0.49
N VAL A 45 -3.94 22.17 0.40
CA VAL A 45 -5.35 21.99 0.78
C VAL A 45 -5.62 22.76 2.08
N PRO A 46 -6.66 23.61 2.16
CA PRO A 46 -7.02 24.27 3.39
C PRO A 46 -7.43 23.25 4.45
N VAL A 47 -6.67 23.16 5.53
CA VAL A 47 -7.04 22.37 6.70
C VAL A 47 -8.21 23.08 7.37
N THR A 48 -9.42 22.54 7.23
CA THR A 48 -10.55 22.93 8.09
C THR A 48 -10.28 22.35 9.47
N THR A 49 -9.55 23.10 10.30
CA THR A 49 -9.34 22.77 11.71
C THR A 49 -10.69 22.81 12.42
N VAL A 50 -11.23 21.65 12.77
CA VAL A 50 -12.26 21.57 13.81
C VAL A 50 -11.53 21.86 15.12
N ALA A 51 -11.71 23.07 15.64
CA ALA A 51 -11.16 23.46 16.93
C ALA A 51 -11.79 22.58 18.02
N VAL A 52 -11.00 21.67 18.56
CA VAL A 52 -11.29 21.00 19.83
C VAL A 52 -10.32 21.59 20.83
N ASP A 53 -10.83 22.33 21.81
CA ASP A 53 -10.01 22.82 22.93
C ASP A 53 -9.51 21.61 23.72
N ILE A 54 -8.21 21.34 23.65
CA ILE A 54 -7.53 20.28 24.41
C ILE A 54 -6.40 20.93 25.22
N PRO A 55 -6.30 20.66 26.53
CA PRO A 55 -5.22 21.20 27.35
C PRO A 55 -3.87 20.61 26.90
N LEU A 56 -2.88 21.49 26.71
CA LEU A 56 -1.48 21.12 26.46
C LEU A 56 -0.98 20.16 27.54
N LEU A 57 -0.72 18.91 27.16
CA LEU A 57 -0.05 17.92 28.00
C LEU A 57 1.46 18.04 27.80
N ASN A 58 2.14 18.48 28.86
CA ASN A 58 3.59 18.49 28.95
C ASN A 58 4.17 17.07 28.80
N ASP A 59 5.32 17.01 28.13
CA ASP A 59 6.24 15.88 28.06
C ASP A 59 6.59 15.36 29.46
N THR A 60 5.97 14.25 29.86
CA THR A 60 6.63 13.28 30.75
C THR A 60 5.96 11.92 30.62
N MET A 61 6.75 10.94 30.17
CA MET A 61 6.36 9.54 30.06
C MET A 61 5.86 8.97 31.41
N ALA A 62 4.56 8.68 31.46
CA ALA A 62 3.93 7.80 32.42
C ALA A 62 3.18 6.69 31.64
N PRO A 63 2.95 5.50 32.22
CA PRO A 63 2.20 4.43 31.53
C PRO A 63 0.85 4.99 31.09
N PRO A 64 0.30 4.56 29.93
CA PRO A 64 -0.91 5.17 29.41
C PRO A 64 -2.00 5.08 30.47
N SER A 65 -2.29 6.24 31.05
CA SER A 65 -3.44 6.50 31.86
C SER A 65 -4.66 5.91 31.17
N LYS A 66 -5.64 5.45 31.95
CA LYS A 66 -6.99 5.03 31.52
C LYS A 66 -7.77 6.22 30.92
N VAL A 67 -7.14 7.00 30.05
CA VAL A 67 -7.78 8.06 29.28
C VAL A 67 -8.74 7.36 28.35
N LYS A 68 -10.02 7.60 28.56
CA LYS A 68 -11.08 7.13 27.68
C LYS A 68 -10.93 7.88 26.36
N PHE A 69 -10.31 7.24 25.37
CA PHE A 69 -10.38 7.72 24.00
C PHE A 69 -11.77 7.40 23.48
N SER A 70 -12.54 8.43 23.18
CA SER A 70 -13.87 8.31 22.57
C SER A 70 -13.80 8.96 21.19
N PHE A 71 -13.36 8.20 20.19
CA PHE A 71 -13.55 8.64 18.82
C PHE A 71 -15.04 8.54 18.46
N PRO A 72 -15.58 9.47 17.65
CA PRO A 72 -16.88 9.26 17.07
C PRO A 72 -16.91 7.90 16.35
N LYS A 73 -18.04 7.19 16.49
CA LYS A 73 -18.26 5.97 15.72
C LYS A 73 -18.15 6.31 14.24
N PHE A 74 -17.52 5.44 13.45
CA PHE A 74 -17.54 5.58 12.01
C PHE A 74 -19.00 5.55 11.54
N VAL A 75 -19.44 6.63 10.92
CA VAL A 75 -20.76 6.74 10.28
C VAL A 75 -20.51 6.89 8.80
N GLY A 76 -20.76 5.81 8.06
CA GLY A 76 -20.66 5.80 6.61
C GLY A 76 -21.52 6.88 5.98
N GLN A 77 -20.97 7.54 4.95
CA GLN A 77 -21.68 8.57 4.21
C GLN A 77 -22.52 7.96 3.09
N PRO A 78 -23.74 8.48 2.83
CA PRO A 78 -24.54 8.04 1.70
C PRO A 78 -23.78 8.26 0.39
N ALA A 79 -23.98 7.36 -0.57
CA ALA A 79 -23.31 7.44 -1.86
C ALA A 79 -23.78 8.68 -2.64
N LYS A 80 -22.86 9.61 -2.92
CA LYS A 80 -23.11 10.73 -3.85
C LYS A 80 -23.06 10.30 -5.31
N PHE A 81 -22.33 9.22 -5.60
CA PHE A 81 -22.22 8.61 -6.92
C PHE A 81 -22.98 7.29 -6.96
N PRO A 82 -23.76 7.00 -8.02
CA PRO A 82 -24.50 5.74 -8.15
C PRO A 82 -23.59 4.53 -7.96
N ILE A 83 -24.04 3.54 -7.21
CA ILE A 83 -23.28 2.30 -7.02
C ILE A 83 -23.62 1.35 -8.19
N PRO A 84 -22.62 0.78 -8.89
CA PRO A 84 -22.86 -0.13 -9.99
C PRO A 84 -23.72 -1.34 -9.61
N THR A 85 -24.69 -1.66 -10.46
CA THR A 85 -25.65 -2.78 -10.30
C THR A 85 -25.50 -3.87 -11.37
N ALA A 86 -24.78 -3.58 -12.46
CA ALA A 86 -24.45 -4.51 -13.53
C ALA A 86 -23.01 -4.26 -14.03
N PRO A 87 -22.32 -5.28 -14.58
CA PRO A 87 -21.01 -5.09 -15.19
C PRO A 87 -21.13 -4.22 -16.45
N THR A 88 -20.13 -3.35 -16.66
CA THR A 88 -20.16 -2.32 -17.72
C THR A 88 -18.88 -2.26 -18.56
N CYS A 89 -17.83 -2.96 -18.16
CA CYS A 89 -16.52 -2.82 -18.78
C CYS A 89 -16.26 -3.77 -19.96
N GLY A 90 -17.20 -4.69 -20.27
CA GLY A 90 -17.03 -5.64 -21.38
C GLY A 90 -15.89 -6.66 -21.16
N ILE A 91 -15.41 -6.80 -19.92
CA ILE A 91 -14.30 -7.68 -19.55
C ILE A 91 -14.79 -9.10 -19.24
N ARG A 92 -13.88 -10.09 -19.30
CA ARG A 92 -14.26 -11.49 -19.09
C ARG A 92 -14.75 -11.76 -17.65
N LYS A 93 -15.69 -12.69 -17.53
CA LYS A 93 -16.12 -13.24 -16.23
C LYS A 93 -15.03 -14.11 -15.63
N ALA A 94 -15.11 -14.29 -14.31
CA ALA A 94 -14.26 -15.25 -13.62
C ALA A 94 -14.52 -16.68 -14.12
N LYS A 95 -13.47 -17.47 -14.30
CA LYS A 95 -13.57 -18.88 -14.70
C LYS A 95 -14.11 -19.75 -13.56
N SER A 96 -13.82 -19.36 -12.32
CA SER A 96 -14.32 -20.01 -11.12
C SER A 96 -14.23 -19.07 -9.91
N ALA A 97 -14.87 -19.44 -8.80
CA ALA A 97 -14.77 -18.70 -7.54
C ALA A 97 -13.34 -18.72 -6.93
N LYS A 98 -12.42 -19.54 -7.47
CA LYS A 98 -11.02 -19.56 -7.06
C LYS A 98 -10.21 -18.37 -7.60
N GLU A 99 -10.69 -17.66 -8.63
CA GLU A 99 -10.05 -16.43 -9.09
C GLU A 99 -10.29 -15.32 -8.05
N VAL A 100 -9.30 -15.11 -7.17
CA VAL A 100 -9.35 -14.14 -6.07
C VAL A 100 -8.51 -12.91 -6.39
N VAL A 101 -9.10 -11.73 -6.19
CA VAL A 101 -8.40 -10.44 -6.25
C VAL A 101 -8.16 -9.94 -4.82
N TYR A 102 -6.91 -9.62 -4.52
CA TYR A 102 -6.50 -8.99 -3.27
C TYR A 102 -6.20 -7.52 -3.56
N MET A 103 -7.17 -6.65 -3.22
CA MET A 103 -6.97 -5.21 -3.30
C MET A 103 -6.09 -4.80 -2.12
N THR A 104 -4.92 -4.22 -2.40
CA THR A 104 -3.98 -3.76 -1.38
C THR A 104 -3.70 -2.27 -1.54
N VAL A 105 -3.64 -1.56 -0.42
CA VAL A 105 -3.50 -0.09 -0.36
C VAL A 105 -2.36 0.25 0.58
N ASP A 106 -1.27 0.78 0.03
CA ASP A 106 -0.03 1.07 0.76
C ASP A 106 -0.01 2.50 1.32
N ASP A 107 1.02 2.78 2.12
CA ASP A 107 1.44 4.09 2.66
C ASP A 107 0.54 4.71 3.73
N GLY A 108 -0.49 4.00 4.16
CA GLY A 108 -1.47 4.57 5.07
C GLY A 108 -1.12 4.51 6.56
N PRO A 109 -2.01 5.03 7.43
CA PRO A 109 -3.27 5.70 7.09
C PRO A 109 -3.05 7.16 6.65
N SER A 110 -3.24 7.44 5.35
CA SER A 110 -3.14 8.80 4.85
C SER A 110 -4.33 9.65 5.31
N PRO A 111 -4.07 10.86 5.83
CA PRO A 111 -5.13 11.79 6.24
C PRO A 111 -5.96 12.29 5.05
N SER A 112 -5.41 12.31 3.83
CA SER A 112 -6.13 12.81 2.66
C SER A 112 -7.09 11.79 2.06
N GLY A 113 -6.72 10.51 2.04
CA GLY A 113 -7.44 9.50 1.26
C GLY A 113 -8.18 8.44 2.06
N ARG A 114 -7.70 8.08 3.26
CA ARG A 114 -8.21 6.90 3.98
C ARG A 114 -9.70 6.98 4.27
N LEU A 115 -10.20 8.13 4.74
CA LEU A 115 -11.61 8.30 5.08
C LEU A 115 -12.53 8.13 3.86
N ASN A 116 -12.11 8.65 2.70
CA ASN A 116 -12.88 8.51 1.46
C ASN A 116 -12.96 7.05 1.03
N LEU A 117 -11.87 6.30 1.13
CA LEU A 117 -11.86 4.86 0.85
C LEU A 117 -12.77 4.07 1.80
N LEU A 118 -12.72 4.36 3.10
CA LEU A 118 -13.60 3.70 4.08
C LEU A 118 -15.08 3.98 3.79
N ASN A 119 -15.43 5.22 3.45
CA ASN A 119 -16.79 5.57 3.02
C ASN A 119 -17.20 4.82 1.75
N ALA A 120 -16.32 4.75 0.75
CA ALA A 120 -16.61 4.07 -0.50
C ALA A 120 -16.81 2.55 -0.31
N MET A 121 -16.02 1.92 0.56
CA MET A 121 -16.14 0.50 0.89
C MET A 121 -17.37 0.21 1.78
N ASP A 122 -17.71 1.08 2.72
CA ASP A 122 -18.93 0.97 3.51
C ASP A 122 -20.19 1.03 2.61
N GLN A 123 -20.23 1.97 1.67
CA GLN A 123 -21.29 2.06 0.66
C GLN A 123 -21.42 0.74 -0.13
N LEU A 124 -20.29 0.13 -0.51
CA LEU A 124 -20.27 -1.14 -1.23
C LEU A 124 -20.87 -2.28 -0.40
N ASN A 125 -20.47 -2.36 0.87
CA ASN A 125 -20.77 -3.45 1.79
C ASN A 125 -22.19 -3.36 2.36
N ASN A 126 -22.80 -2.17 2.34
CA ASN A 126 -24.20 -1.97 2.72
C ASN A 126 -25.20 -2.30 1.60
N ARG A 127 -24.74 -2.79 0.43
CA ARG A 127 -25.63 -3.30 -0.63
C ARG A 127 -26.35 -4.58 -0.20
N LYS A 128 -27.65 -4.64 -0.46
CA LYS A 128 -28.45 -5.87 -0.24
C LYS A 128 -28.00 -6.98 -1.20
N ASN A 129 -28.00 -8.23 -0.71
CA ASN A 129 -27.79 -9.46 -1.50
C ASN A 129 -26.43 -9.56 -2.22
N LYS A 130 -25.39 -8.87 -1.71
CA LYS A 130 -24.00 -9.04 -2.17
C LYS A 130 -23.13 -9.40 -0.97
N LYS A 131 -22.10 -10.23 -1.20
CA LYS A 131 -21.09 -10.51 -0.17
C LYS A 131 -20.29 -9.23 0.06
N ALA A 132 -20.01 -8.92 1.33
CA ALA A 132 -19.08 -7.87 1.67
C ALA A 132 -17.70 -8.14 1.06
N ALA A 133 -17.02 -7.07 0.66
CA ALA A 133 -15.64 -7.08 0.21
C ALA A 133 -14.77 -6.38 1.24
N TYR A 134 -13.64 -6.99 1.56
CA TYR A 134 -12.65 -6.42 2.46
C TYR A 134 -11.31 -6.36 1.73
N VAL A 135 -10.55 -5.30 1.98
CA VAL A 135 -9.26 -5.02 1.35
C VAL A 135 -8.17 -5.02 2.42
N THR A 136 -6.91 -5.03 1.98
CA THR A 136 -5.76 -4.99 2.88
C THR A 136 -5.09 -3.62 2.80
N PHE A 137 -4.90 -2.97 3.93
CA PHE A 137 -4.10 -1.75 4.05
C PHE A 137 -2.70 -2.12 4.54
N ILE A 138 -1.66 -1.70 3.84
CA ILE A 138 -0.28 -1.92 4.23
C ILE A 138 0.21 -0.60 4.87
N GLU A 139 0.33 -0.61 6.19
CA GLU A 139 0.39 0.59 7.02
C GLU A 139 1.83 0.98 7.35
N SER A 140 2.12 2.28 7.26
CA SER A 140 3.43 2.87 7.58
C SER A 140 3.39 3.66 8.89
N GLY A 141 4.43 3.50 9.71
CA GLY A 141 4.54 4.15 11.01
C GLY A 141 4.63 5.68 10.96
N TYR A 142 5.26 6.26 9.93
CA TYR A 142 5.47 7.71 9.81
C TYR A 142 4.16 8.52 9.83
N ASN A 143 3.02 7.92 9.47
CA ASN A 143 1.73 8.63 9.50
C ASN A 143 1.32 9.04 10.92
N PHE A 144 1.81 8.34 11.95
CA PHE A 144 1.60 8.74 13.35
C PHE A 144 2.53 9.88 13.79
N CYS A 145 3.48 10.27 12.95
CA CYS A 145 4.41 11.37 13.16
C CYS A 145 4.02 12.64 12.40
N GLY A 146 3.07 12.58 11.47
CA GLY A 146 2.50 13.75 10.79
C GLY A 146 2.96 13.96 9.38
N GLN A 147 2.64 15.13 8.84
CA GLN A 147 2.94 15.54 7.46
C GLN A 147 4.10 16.54 7.47
N GLY A 148 4.88 16.60 6.39
CA GLY A 148 5.99 17.56 6.25
C GLY A 148 7.35 17.02 6.70
N GLY A 149 8.01 16.27 5.83
CA GLY A 149 9.38 15.77 6.07
C GLY A 149 9.49 14.53 6.97
N THR A 150 8.37 14.07 7.52
CA THR A 150 8.26 12.93 8.45
C THR A 150 8.48 11.58 7.77
N ILE A 151 8.00 11.41 6.54
CA ILE A 151 8.35 10.27 5.68
C ILE A 151 9.86 10.25 5.34
N PHE A 152 10.58 11.37 5.44
CA PHE A 152 12.02 11.42 5.17
C PHE A 152 12.87 11.26 6.44
N THR A 153 12.37 11.67 7.60
CA THR A 153 13.22 11.79 8.81
C THR A 153 12.57 11.33 10.11
N LEU A 154 11.30 10.89 10.10
CA LEU A 154 10.50 10.53 11.29
C LEU A 154 10.46 11.60 12.39
N GLN A 155 10.41 12.88 12.00
CA GLN A 155 10.23 13.98 12.97
C GLN A 155 8.76 14.12 13.36
N CYS A 156 8.39 13.58 14.53
CA CYS A 156 6.99 13.46 14.92
C CYS A 156 6.39 14.76 15.49
N TYR A 157 5.15 15.04 15.08
CA TYR A 157 4.30 16.11 15.59
C TYR A 157 3.07 15.51 16.30
N SER A 158 2.72 16.06 17.47
CA SER A 158 1.68 15.51 18.33
C SER A 158 0.28 15.45 17.71
N THR A 159 -0.05 16.38 16.79
CA THR A 159 -1.39 16.49 16.21
C THR A 159 -1.76 15.39 15.21
N ALA A 160 -0.76 14.70 14.65
CA ALA A 160 -0.99 13.67 13.63
C ALA A 160 -1.45 12.34 14.19
N TYR A 161 -1.03 12.04 15.43
CA TYR A 161 -1.27 10.77 16.09
C TYR A 161 -2.77 10.43 16.15
N ASP A 162 -3.60 11.38 16.59
CA ASP A 162 -5.03 11.14 16.80
C ASP A 162 -5.78 10.87 15.50
N THR A 163 -5.46 11.58 14.42
CA THR A 163 -6.06 11.35 13.10
C THR A 163 -5.69 9.97 12.56
N SER A 164 -4.40 9.62 12.59
CA SER A 164 -3.93 8.31 12.13
C SER A 164 -4.52 7.17 12.96
N LEU A 165 -4.58 7.32 14.29
CA LEU A 165 -5.20 6.35 15.18
C LEU A 165 -6.69 6.17 14.88
N GLN A 166 -7.45 7.27 14.73
CA GLN A 166 -8.88 7.20 14.42
C GLN A 166 -9.13 6.45 13.10
N LEU A 167 -8.41 6.82 12.04
CA LEU A 167 -8.54 6.20 10.72
C LEU A 167 -8.20 4.71 10.75
N LEU A 168 -7.17 4.32 11.50
CA LEU A 168 -6.78 2.93 11.64
C LEU A 168 -7.81 2.12 12.44
N VAL A 169 -8.33 2.66 13.54
CA VAL A 169 -9.39 2.02 14.33
C VAL A 169 -10.64 1.80 13.48
N TRP A 170 -11.06 2.80 12.70
CA TRP A 170 -12.19 2.65 11.78
C TRP A 170 -11.93 1.60 10.70
N THR A 171 -10.70 1.54 10.16
CA THR A 171 -10.28 0.52 9.20
C THR A 171 -10.47 -0.89 9.77
N ILE A 172 -10.00 -1.12 11.00
CA ILE A 172 -10.08 -2.42 11.69
C ILE A 172 -11.53 -2.79 12.01
N LYS A 173 -12.31 -1.85 12.57
CA LYS A 173 -13.73 -2.08 12.90
C LYS A 173 -14.60 -2.33 11.66
N ALA A 174 -14.22 -1.79 10.51
CA ALA A 174 -14.87 -2.06 9.23
C ALA A 174 -14.55 -3.48 8.67
N GLY A 175 -13.65 -4.24 9.32
CA GLY A 175 -13.31 -5.62 8.94
C GLY A 175 -12.16 -5.75 7.95
N HIS A 176 -11.55 -4.63 7.54
CA HIS A 176 -10.38 -4.63 6.67
C HIS A 176 -9.15 -5.23 7.37
N MET A 177 -8.21 -5.73 6.58
CA MET A 177 -6.94 -6.25 7.10
C MET A 177 -5.90 -5.13 7.13
N ILE A 178 -5.00 -5.17 8.10
CA ILE A 178 -3.79 -4.35 8.12
C ILE A 178 -2.53 -5.23 8.08
N ALA A 179 -1.46 -4.73 7.48
CA ALA A 179 -0.13 -5.37 7.41
C ALA A 179 0.99 -4.31 7.50
N ALA A 180 2.23 -4.72 7.71
CA ALA A 180 3.34 -3.78 7.96
C ALA A 180 3.99 -3.23 6.66
N HIS A 181 4.27 -1.91 6.63
CA HIS A 181 4.92 -1.21 5.52
C HIS A 181 6.11 -0.33 5.95
N SER A 182 6.83 -0.69 7.01
CA SER A 182 7.95 0.08 7.61
C SER A 182 7.53 1.26 8.51
N ASP A 183 8.51 1.81 9.23
CA ASP A 183 8.31 3.03 10.01
C ASP A 183 8.49 4.25 9.09
N SER A 184 9.55 4.27 8.29
CA SER A 184 10.01 5.46 7.55
C SER A 184 9.70 5.46 6.05
N HIS A 185 9.20 4.38 5.48
CA HIS A 185 9.05 4.14 4.03
C HIS A 185 10.37 4.13 3.23
N PHE A 186 11.51 4.48 3.82
CA PHE A 186 12.80 4.61 3.14
C PHE A 186 12.77 5.56 1.93
N TYR A 187 11.83 6.50 1.85
CA TYR A 187 11.76 7.40 0.70
C TYR A 187 12.79 8.54 0.82
N ASP A 188 13.71 8.62 -0.14
CA ASP A 188 14.69 9.69 -0.26
C ASP A 188 14.13 10.82 -1.14
N ALA A 189 13.75 11.93 -0.53
CA ALA A 189 13.20 13.10 -1.23
C ALA A 189 14.18 13.72 -2.23
N ASN A 190 15.49 13.62 -2.00
CA ASN A 190 16.49 14.20 -2.89
C ASN A 190 16.63 13.35 -4.16
N ALA A 191 16.57 12.02 -4.01
CA ALA A 191 16.68 11.09 -5.12
C ALA A 191 15.32 10.80 -5.81
N GLY A 192 14.20 11.10 -5.16
CA GLY A 192 12.85 10.81 -5.66
C GLY A 192 12.50 9.31 -5.67
N ILE A 193 13.24 8.49 -4.93
CA ILE A 193 13.13 7.03 -4.91
C ILE A 193 13.32 6.49 -3.49
N CYS A 194 12.85 5.28 -3.22
CA CYS A 194 13.24 4.60 -1.99
C CYS A 194 14.75 4.29 -1.99
N ASN A 195 15.40 4.42 -0.83
CA ASN A 195 16.81 4.11 -0.65
C ASN A 195 17.08 3.44 0.70
N TYR A 196 17.29 2.12 0.67
CA TYR A 196 17.50 1.26 1.84
C TYR A 196 18.92 1.38 2.42
N VAL A 197 19.82 2.11 1.78
CA VAL A 197 21.18 2.35 2.28
C VAL A 197 21.30 3.73 2.92
N THR A 198 20.76 4.75 2.26
CA THR A 198 20.86 6.14 2.73
C THR A 198 19.88 6.43 3.86
N MET A 199 18.62 6.03 3.71
CA MET A 199 17.57 6.47 4.63
C MET A 199 17.79 6.01 6.08
N PRO A 200 18.23 4.77 6.36
CA PRO A 200 18.57 4.37 7.73
C PRO A 200 19.61 5.26 8.41
N LEU A 201 20.49 5.94 7.66
CA LEU A 201 21.51 6.84 8.22
C LEU A 201 20.97 8.20 8.64
N VAL A 202 19.81 8.61 8.10
CA VAL A 202 19.23 9.94 8.33
C VAL A 202 17.90 9.90 9.09
N THR A 203 17.27 8.72 9.17
CA THR A 203 16.06 8.50 9.97
C THR A 203 16.34 8.76 11.45
N LYS A 204 15.51 9.60 12.09
CA LYS A 204 15.59 9.86 13.54
C LYS A 204 14.69 8.87 14.26
N VAL A 205 15.31 7.80 14.77
CA VAL A 205 14.62 6.82 15.60
C VAL A 205 14.37 7.41 16.99
N GLU A 206 13.11 7.42 17.44
CA GLU A 206 12.78 7.81 18.82
C GLU A 206 13.49 6.90 19.84
N ASP A 207 13.93 7.48 20.97
CA ASP A 207 14.70 6.79 22.00
C ASP A 207 14.04 5.48 22.47
N LYS A 208 12.71 5.46 22.57
CA LYS A 208 11.96 4.25 22.99
C LYS A 208 12.11 3.06 22.03
N TYR A 209 12.43 3.31 20.77
CA TYR A 209 12.63 2.29 19.74
C TYR A 209 14.11 2.03 19.42
N ALA A 210 15.04 2.81 19.97
CA ALA A 210 16.47 2.71 19.67
C ALA A 210 17.03 1.29 19.91
N LYS A 211 16.53 0.59 20.94
CA LYS A 211 16.92 -0.80 21.25
C LYS A 211 16.60 -1.80 20.14
N CYS A 212 15.64 -1.49 19.26
CA CYS A 212 15.22 -2.39 18.19
C CYS A 212 16.21 -2.41 17.01
N GLY A 213 17.23 -1.55 17.02
CA GLY A 213 18.23 -1.40 15.97
C GLY A 213 17.90 -0.26 15.01
N ASN A 214 18.82 0.01 14.08
CA ASN A 214 18.68 1.04 13.05
C ASN A 214 18.90 0.49 11.62
N ASP A 215 18.94 -0.83 11.46
CA ASP A 215 18.98 -1.44 10.14
C ASP A 215 17.58 -1.42 9.47
N THR A 216 17.53 -1.89 8.23
CA THR A 216 16.33 -1.85 7.39
C THR A 216 15.23 -2.81 7.85
N TRP A 217 15.55 -3.98 8.40
CA TRP A 217 14.51 -4.87 8.94
C TRP A 217 14.02 -4.39 10.32
N SER A 218 14.86 -3.73 11.10
CA SER A 218 14.45 -3.04 12.33
C SER A 218 13.48 -1.90 12.03
N ASP A 219 13.58 -1.19 10.90
CA ASP A 219 12.58 -0.17 10.51
C ASP A 219 11.18 -0.79 10.31
N MET A 220 11.11 -1.98 9.71
CA MET A 220 9.86 -2.75 9.61
C MET A 220 9.30 -3.09 10.99
N VAL A 221 10.15 -3.51 11.93
CA VAL A 221 9.75 -3.80 13.30
C VAL A 221 9.28 -2.55 14.04
N ARG A 222 9.98 -1.42 13.92
CA ARG A 222 9.60 -0.17 14.59
C ARG A 222 8.25 0.35 14.10
N GLY A 223 7.98 0.26 12.79
CA GLY A 223 6.68 0.65 12.24
C GLY A 223 5.54 -0.21 12.80
N ALA A 224 5.73 -1.53 12.85
CA ALA A 224 4.75 -2.44 13.45
C ALA A 224 4.56 -2.21 14.97
N LEU A 225 5.64 -1.99 15.73
CA LEU A 225 5.55 -1.63 17.15
C LEU A 225 4.77 -0.34 17.36
N ARG A 226 5.08 0.71 16.60
CA ARG A 226 4.39 2.00 16.71
C ARG A 226 2.89 1.85 16.50
N ILE A 227 2.50 1.07 15.50
CA ILE A 227 1.10 0.80 15.21
C ILE A 227 0.46 -0.02 16.35
N GLU A 228 1.10 -1.09 16.81
CA GLU A 228 0.58 -1.90 17.93
C GLU A 228 0.41 -1.07 19.21
N GLU A 229 1.41 -0.25 19.56
CA GLU A 229 1.34 0.66 20.72
C GLU A 229 0.15 1.61 20.61
N ALA A 230 -0.13 2.13 19.41
CA ALA A 230 -1.27 3.01 19.19
C ALA A 230 -2.62 2.30 19.37
N LEU A 231 -2.69 1.02 19.00
CA LEU A 231 -3.89 0.18 19.12
C LEU A 231 -4.11 -0.41 20.53
N ALA A 232 -3.11 -0.31 21.42
CA ALA A 232 -3.10 -0.99 22.71
C ALA A 232 -4.19 -0.52 23.70
N ASN A 233 -4.80 0.65 23.48
CA ASN A 233 -5.82 1.16 24.39
C ASN A 233 -7.12 0.34 24.28
N GLU A 234 -7.43 -0.42 25.34
CA GLU A 234 -8.63 -1.26 25.43
C GLU A 234 -9.94 -0.49 25.27
N THR A 235 -9.99 0.81 25.59
CA THR A 235 -11.23 1.61 25.44
C THR A 235 -11.62 1.82 23.98
N LEU A 236 -10.71 1.56 23.03
CA LEU A 236 -11.01 1.61 21.59
C LEU A 236 -11.89 0.43 21.16
N TRP A 237 -11.94 -0.66 21.93
CA TRP A 237 -12.50 -1.97 21.53
C TRP A 237 -13.67 -2.38 22.42
N GLU A 238 -14.82 -1.73 22.20
CA GLU A 238 -15.98 -1.77 23.09
C GLU A 238 -16.68 -3.14 23.10
N THR A 239 -16.78 -3.79 21.93
CA THR A 239 -17.53 -5.04 21.75
C THR A 239 -16.60 -6.26 21.63
N ASP A 240 -17.13 -7.48 21.78
CA ASP A 240 -16.36 -8.70 21.52
C ASP A 240 -15.92 -8.81 20.05
N ALA A 241 -16.74 -8.30 19.13
CA ALA A 241 -16.40 -8.23 17.71
C ALA A 241 -15.24 -7.25 17.48
N ASP A 242 -15.25 -6.08 18.14
CA ASP A 242 -14.15 -5.11 18.08
C ASP A 242 -12.86 -5.72 18.62
N ARG A 243 -12.93 -6.42 19.76
CA ARG A 243 -11.77 -7.11 20.36
C ARG A 243 -11.24 -8.24 19.47
N ALA A 244 -12.11 -8.97 18.78
CA ALA A 244 -11.69 -10.00 17.82
C ALA A 244 -11.03 -9.38 16.58
N ALA A 245 -11.58 -8.28 16.07
CA ALA A 245 -11.01 -7.53 14.95
C ALA A 245 -9.63 -6.96 15.31
N HIS A 246 -9.48 -6.39 16.51
CA HIS A 246 -8.19 -5.93 17.04
C HIS A 246 -7.16 -7.06 17.13
N LYS A 247 -7.53 -8.21 17.71
CA LYS A 247 -6.63 -9.38 17.79
C LYS A 247 -6.19 -9.85 16.41
N ARG A 248 -7.10 -9.88 15.43
CA ARG A 248 -6.76 -10.20 14.04
C ARG A 248 -5.79 -9.17 13.47
N ALA A 249 -6.06 -7.87 13.66
CA ALA A 249 -5.24 -6.78 13.15
C ALA A 249 -3.79 -6.83 13.68
N VAL A 250 -3.61 -7.04 14.99
CA VAL A 250 -2.28 -7.21 15.60
C VAL A 250 -1.60 -8.47 15.06
N SER A 251 -2.34 -9.58 14.95
CA SER A 251 -1.79 -10.81 14.39
C SER A 251 -1.34 -10.65 12.94
N THR A 252 -2.11 -9.96 12.09
CA THR A 252 -1.76 -9.78 10.67
C THR A 252 -0.64 -8.76 10.50
N LEU A 253 -0.60 -7.70 11.30
CA LEU A 253 0.51 -6.74 11.33
C LEU A 253 1.86 -7.43 11.58
N TRP A 254 1.90 -8.43 12.46
CA TRP A 254 3.10 -9.20 12.79
C TRP A 254 3.35 -10.44 11.92
N SER A 255 2.47 -10.72 10.95
CA SER A 255 2.54 -11.91 10.08
C SER A 255 2.67 -11.57 8.60
N TYR A 256 2.22 -10.40 8.16
CA TYR A 256 2.28 -9.96 6.77
C TYR A 256 2.99 -8.61 6.65
N ALA A 257 3.86 -8.49 5.67
CA ALA A 257 4.56 -7.26 5.36
C ALA A 257 4.69 -7.06 3.84
N ARG A 258 4.81 -5.81 3.42
CA ARG A 258 5.30 -5.45 2.10
C ARG A 258 6.41 -4.42 2.28
N LEU A 259 7.49 -4.58 1.53
CA LEU A 259 8.59 -3.63 1.56
C LEU A 259 8.26 -2.40 0.69
N PRO A 260 8.49 -1.18 1.19
CA PRO A 260 8.41 0.03 0.38
C PRO A 260 9.18 -0.08 -0.93
N CYS A 261 8.55 0.34 -2.03
CA CYS A 261 9.09 0.35 -3.40
C CYS A 261 9.65 -1.00 -3.91
N THR A 262 9.27 -2.15 -3.34
CA THR A 262 9.95 -3.43 -3.62
C THR A 262 8.94 -4.55 -3.88
N ASN A 263 8.86 -5.00 -5.13
CA ASN A 263 8.03 -6.14 -5.52
C ASN A 263 8.80 -7.44 -5.30
N ALA A 264 8.83 -7.88 -4.04
CA ALA A 264 9.47 -9.12 -3.62
C ALA A 264 8.47 -10.04 -2.90
N TRP A 265 8.64 -11.33 -3.10
CA TRP A 265 7.86 -12.38 -2.47
C TRP A 265 8.77 -13.26 -1.64
N ARG A 266 8.42 -13.43 -0.37
CA ARG A 266 9.01 -14.42 0.55
C ARG A 266 7.88 -15.14 1.26
N LEU A 267 7.55 -16.33 0.75
CA LEU A 267 6.49 -17.19 1.28
C LEU A 267 7.06 -18.61 1.46
N PRO A 268 6.41 -19.48 2.23
CA PRO A 268 6.80 -20.88 2.30
C PRO A 268 6.88 -21.51 0.89
N GLY A 269 8.05 -22.06 0.57
CA GLY A 269 8.31 -22.68 -0.74
C GLY A 269 8.31 -21.72 -1.94
N GLU A 270 8.47 -20.42 -1.70
CA GLU A 270 8.47 -19.39 -2.75
C GLU A 270 9.40 -18.23 -2.40
N SER A 271 10.27 -17.88 -3.35
CA SER A 271 11.13 -16.70 -3.26
C SER A 271 11.30 -16.12 -4.65
N SER A 272 10.83 -14.90 -4.86
CA SER A 272 10.93 -14.22 -6.15
C SER A 272 10.99 -12.70 -5.97
N GLU A 273 11.43 -12.01 -7.01
CA GLU A 273 11.40 -10.56 -7.11
C GLU A 273 11.20 -10.13 -8.56
N THR A 274 10.59 -8.97 -8.75
CA THR A 274 10.41 -8.35 -10.07
C THR A 274 10.68 -6.84 -9.98
N GLY A 275 11.12 -6.23 -11.08
CA GLY A 275 11.34 -4.78 -11.14
C GLY A 275 12.57 -4.25 -10.38
N LEU A 276 13.42 -5.14 -9.84
CA LEU A 276 14.69 -4.78 -9.21
C LEU A 276 15.86 -5.02 -10.18
N PHE A 277 16.00 -4.14 -11.16
CA PHE A 277 17.06 -4.19 -12.18
C PHE A 277 18.45 -3.84 -11.59
N LYS A 278 19.52 -4.05 -12.35
CA LYS A 278 20.91 -3.87 -11.89
C LYS A 278 21.24 -2.43 -11.48
N GLU A 279 20.49 -1.48 -12.00
CA GLU A 279 20.62 -0.05 -11.78
C GLU A 279 20.07 0.38 -10.42
N VAL A 280 19.28 -0.47 -9.74
CA VAL A 280 18.80 -0.24 -8.38
C VAL A 280 19.94 -0.50 -7.40
N THR A 281 20.67 0.55 -7.04
CA THR A 281 21.93 0.47 -6.28
C THR A 281 21.77 -0.09 -4.87
N ASP A 282 20.57 -0.07 -4.30
CA ASP A 282 20.23 -0.61 -2.98
C ASP A 282 19.49 -1.97 -3.05
N ARG A 283 19.49 -2.64 -4.21
CA ARG A 283 18.81 -3.93 -4.45
C ARG A 283 19.14 -4.96 -3.37
N ASP A 284 20.41 -5.15 -3.06
CA ASP A 284 20.84 -6.18 -2.10
C ASP A 284 20.36 -5.85 -0.67
N ALA A 285 20.27 -4.56 -0.31
CA ALA A 285 19.73 -4.14 0.98
C ALA A 285 18.23 -4.44 1.07
N ARG A 286 17.46 -4.18 0.00
CA ARG A 286 16.02 -4.50 -0.09
C ARG A 286 15.76 -6.00 0.04
N LEU A 287 16.50 -6.83 -0.70
CA LEU A 287 16.34 -8.28 -0.65
C LEU A 287 16.80 -8.86 0.69
N LEU A 288 17.89 -8.33 1.27
CA LEU A 288 18.31 -8.69 2.62
C LEU A 288 17.23 -8.36 3.66
N THR A 289 16.55 -7.21 3.54
CA THR A 289 15.40 -6.90 4.39
C THR A 289 14.33 -7.98 4.25
N ALA A 290 13.90 -8.31 3.03
CA ALA A 290 12.88 -9.33 2.80
C ALA A 290 13.28 -10.69 3.40
N ASP A 291 14.54 -11.11 3.21
CA ASP A 291 15.08 -12.35 3.75
C ASP A 291 15.13 -12.36 5.28
N LYS A 292 15.46 -11.22 5.91
CA LYS A 292 15.49 -11.07 7.37
C LYS A 292 14.09 -11.12 7.98
N LEU A 293 13.11 -10.48 7.36
CA LEU A 293 11.70 -10.56 7.78
C LEU A 293 11.19 -12.01 7.70
N PHE A 294 11.52 -12.72 6.61
CA PHE A 294 11.14 -14.11 6.41
C PHE A 294 11.97 -15.10 7.25
N GLY A 295 13.13 -14.69 7.76
CA GLY A 295 13.95 -15.48 8.68
C GLY A 295 13.36 -15.60 10.09
N GLY A 296 12.40 -14.74 10.47
CA GLY A 296 11.70 -14.82 11.75
C GLY A 296 12.29 -13.94 12.83
N LYS A 297 13.07 -14.51 13.75
CA LYS A 297 13.50 -13.84 14.99
C LYS A 297 14.21 -12.51 14.70
N LEU A 298 13.59 -11.41 15.14
CA LEU A 298 14.11 -10.05 15.07
C LEU A 298 14.00 -9.38 16.44
N GLU A 299 14.90 -8.44 16.72
CA GLU A 299 14.85 -7.65 17.96
C GLU A 299 13.53 -6.88 18.03
N CYS A 300 12.91 -6.81 19.21
CA CYS A 300 11.59 -6.23 19.47
C CYS A 300 10.37 -6.86 18.77
N LYS A 301 10.51 -7.85 17.87
CA LYS A 301 9.35 -8.60 17.38
C LYS A 301 8.78 -9.46 18.52
N PRO A 302 7.44 -9.49 18.75
CA PRO A 302 6.86 -10.17 19.91
C PRO A 302 6.97 -11.70 19.86
N ASP A 303 7.23 -12.27 18.68
CA ASP A 303 7.42 -13.70 18.50
C ASP A 303 8.59 -14.01 17.55
N THR A 304 8.87 -15.30 17.36
CA THR A 304 9.93 -15.79 16.47
C THR A 304 9.41 -16.18 15.09
N LYS A 305 8.13 -15.92 14.77
CA LYS A 305 7.53 -16.33 13.50
C LYS A 305 8.00 -15.42 12.36
N PRO A 306 8.17 -15.95 11.14
CA PRO A 306 8.47 -15.12 9.99
C PRO A 306 7.32 -14.20 9.64
N TRP A 307 7.67 -13.04 9.07
CA TRP A 307 6.74 -12.30 8.24
C TRP A 307 6.68 -12.94 6.86
N PHE A 308 5.48 -13.08 6.32
CA PHE A 308 5.27 -13.28 4.89
C PHE A 308 5.46 -11.94 4.19
N VAL A 309 6.36 -11.91 3.21
CA VAL A 309 6.60 -10.72 2.38
C VAL A 309 5.87 -10.88 1.06
N LEU A 310 4.97 -9.96 0.74
CA LEU A 310 4.12 -10.02 -0.44
C LEU A 310 4.34 -8.81 -1.35
N GLY A 311 4.64 -9.09 -2.62
CA GLY A 311 4.67 -8.11 -3.69
C GLY A 311 3.28 -7.83 -4.27
N TRP A 312 3.24 -7.53 -5.58
CA TRP A 312 2.01 -7.30 -6.33
C TRP A 312 2.12 -7.83 -7.75
N ASP A 313 0.97 -8.12 -8.36
CA ASP A 313 0.84 -8.53 -9.77
C ASP A 313 0.56 -7.33 -10.66
N ALA A 314 -0.41 -6.51 -10.25
CA ALA A 314 -0.89 -5.34 -10.97
C ALA A 314 -0.70 -4.09 -10.10
N GLU A 315 -0.52 -2.93 -10.73
CA GLU A 315 -0.37 -1.66 -10.03
C GLU A 315 -1.34 -0.62 -10.59
N TRP A 316 -2.01 0.09 -9.68
CA TRP A 316 -2.93 1.17 -10.01
C TRP A 316 -2.42 2.50 -9.47
N GLN A 317 -1.92 3.31 -10.39
CA GLN A 317 -1.63 4.72 -10.17
C GLN A 317 -2.78 5.56 -10.76
N LEU A 318 -3.59 6.15 -9.88
CA LEU A 318 -4.70 7.00 -10.29
C LEU A 318 -4.17 8.37 -10.70
N ASP A 319 -4.64 8.89 -11.84
CA ASP A 319 -4.22 10.19 -12.35
C ASP A 319 -4.49 11.32 -11.32
N ALA A 320 -3.47 12.17 -11.11
CA ALA A 320 -3.54 13.33 -10.25
C ALA A 320 -4.38 14.47 -10.85
N LYS A 321 -4.70 14.42 -12.16
CA LYS A 321 -5.48 15.46 -12.86
C LYS A 321 -6.83 15.73 -12.20
N ALA A 322 -7.23 17.00 -12.26
CA ALA A 322 -8.50 17.50 -11.76
C ALA A 322 -9.72 16.98 -12.57
N THR A 323 -9.52 16.63 -13.84
CA THR A 323 -10.53 16.01 -14.69
C THR A 323 -10.02 14.65 -15.16
N TYR A 324 -10.74 13.59 -14.80
CA TYR A 324 -10.44 12.23 -15.25
C TYR A 324 -11.75 11.51 -15.57
N ASP A 325 -11.70 10.59 -16.54
CA ASP A 325 -12.85 9.78 -16.93
C ASP A 325 -12.96 8.57 -15.99
N ALA A 326 -13.87 8.66 -15.01
CA ALA A 326 -14.07 7.63 -14.01
C ALA A 326 -14.44 6.26 -14.61
N GLN A 327 -15.23 6.24 -15.69
CA GLN A 327 -15.65 4.99 -16.32
C GLN A 327 -14.48 4.34 -17.06
N LYS A 328 -13.71 5.14 -17.82
CA LYS A 328 -12.51 4.66 -18.51
C LYS A 328 -11.48 4.14 -17.52
N GLU A 329 -11.23 4.87 -16.44
CA GLU A 329 -10.27 4.47 -15.41
C GLU A 329 -10.69 3.18 -14.72
N LYS A 330 -11.95 3.08 -14.28
CA LYS A 330 -12.51 1.85 -13.71
C LYS A 330 -12.30 0.65 -14.63
N CYS A 331 -12.64 0.80 -15.92
CA CYS A 331 -12.55 -0.30 -16.85
C CYS A 331 -11.11 -0.66 -17.23
N LYS A 332 -10.20 0.32 -17.31
CA LYS A 332 -8.77 0.08 -17.47
C LYS A 332 -8.23 -0.78 -16.32
N VAL A 333 -8.46 -0.36 -15.08
CA VAL A 333 -7.96 -1.05 -13.88
C VAL A 333 -8.54 -2.46 -13.75
N ALA A 334 -9.86 -2.60 -13.94
CA ALA A 334 -10.50 -3.90 -13.90
C ALA A 334 -9.98 -4.84 -14.99
N GLN A 335 -9.74 -4.32 -16.22
CA GLN A 335 -9.15 -5.10 -17.30
C GLN A 335 -7.71 -5.51 -17.00
N ASP A 336 -6.88 -4.60 -16.45
CA ASP A 336 -5.49 -4.89 -16.08
C ASP A 336 -5.44 -6.03 -15.04
N ILE A 337 -6.22 -5.94 -13.97
CA ILE A 337 -6.35 -7.01 -12.96
C ILE A 337 -6.72 -8.35 -13.63
N VAL A 338 -7.73 -8.32 -14.50
CA VAL A 338 -8.23 -9.54 -15.16
C VAL A 338 -7.18 -10.16 -16.09
N ASN A 339 -6.40 -9.34 -16.80
CA ASN A 339 -5.31 -9.81 -17.67
C ASN A 339 -4.25 -10.60 -16.88
N HIS A 340 -4.02 -10.26 -15.61
CA HIS A 340 -3.03 -10.96 -14.79
C HIS A 340 -3.43 -12.39 -14.44
N PHE A 341 -4.71 -12.78 -14.44
CA PHE A 341 -5.09 -14.18 -14.26
C PHE A 341 -4.69 -15.06 -15.45
N ASP A 342 -4.56 -14.48 -16.64
CA ASP A 342 -4.17 -15.20 -17.87
C ASP A 342 -2.66 -15.04 -18.18
N ASN A 343 -1.96 -14.18 -17.44
CA ASN A 343 -0.54 -13.92 -17.62
C ASN A 343 0.31 -14.95 -16.86
N LYS A 344 0.88 -15.91 -17.59
CA LYS A 344 1.82 -16.92 -17.05
C LYS A 344 3.11 -16.34 -16.46
N GLY A 345 3.47 -15.11 -16.85
CA GLY A 345 4.66 -14.41 -16.38
C GLY A 345 4.37 -13.34 -15.32
N LYS A 346 3.19 -13.36 -14.68
CA LYS A 346 2.89 -12.43 -13.60
C LYS A 346 3.83 -12.64 -12.40
N ALA A 347 4.04 -11.59 -11.62
CA ALA A 347 4.99 -11.61 -10.51
C ALA A 347 4.53 -12.52 -9.35
N GLY A 348 3.23 -12.56 -9.09
CA GLY A 348 2.64 -13.34 -8.01
C GLY A 348 2.67 -14.85 -8.28
N PRO A 349 3.03 -15.66 -7.27
CA PRO A 349 3.33 -17.10 -7.44
C PRO A 349 2.10 -18.01 -7.63
N ARG A 350 0.89 -17.46 -7.75
CA ARG A 350 -0.37 -18.21 -7.69
C ARG A 350 -1.27 -17.85 -8.86
N GLU A 351 -1.47 -18.78 -9.79
CA GLU A 351 -2.21 -18.55 -11.05
C GLU A 351 -3.61 -17.95 -10.83
N ASP A 352 -4.41 -18.52 -9.93
CA ASP A 352 -5.78 -18.09 -9.64
C ASP A 352 -5.87 -16.89 -8.66
N HIS A 353 -4.78 -16.16 -8.39
CA HIS A 353 -4.76 -15.08 -7.41
C HIS A 353 -4.04 -13.85 -7.95
N VAL A 354 -4.64 -12.67 -7.85
CA VAL A 354 -4.04 -11.41 -8.31
C VAL A 354 -3.98 -10.43 -7.15
N VAL A 355 -2.80 -9.91 -6.86
CA VAL A 355 -2.59 -8.85 -5.86
C VAL A 355 -2.44 -7.51 -6.57
N LEU A 356 -3.32 -6.56 -6.28
CA LEU A 356 -3.26 -5.20 -6.82
C LEU A 356 -2.62 -4.26 -5.80
N LEU A 357 -1.56 -3.54 -6.20
CA LEU A 357 -1.00 -2.40 -5.47
C LEU A 357 -1.72 -1.09 -5.85
N THR A 358 -2.06 -0.27 -4.86
CA THR A 358 -2.37 1.15 -5.01
C THR A 358 -2.05 1.87 -3.69
N HIS A 359 -2.31 3.17 -3.59
CA HIS A 359 -2.02 3.96 -2.39
C HIS A 359 -3.22 4.79 -1.97
N ASP A 360 -3.43 4.97 -0.67
CA ASP A 360 -4.63 5.67 -0.18
C ASP A 360 -4.67 7.15 -0.57
N TYR A 361 -3.52 7.84 -0.60
CA TYR A 361 -3.42 9.26 -0.99
C TYR A 361 -3.90 9.56 -2.41
N PHE A 362 -3.99 8.56 -3.30
CA PHE A 362 -4.60 8.73 -4.61
C PHE A 362 -6.10 9.05 -4.53
N PHE A 363 -6.76 8.63 -3.46
CA PHE A 363 -8.21 8.73 -3.28
C PHE A 363 -8.60 9.91 -2.39
N ALA A 364 -7.97 11.06 -2.64
CA ALA A 364 -8.09 12.28 -1.83
C ALA A 364 -9.48 12.94 -1.84
N ASP A 365 -10.40 12.48 -2.69
CA ASP A 365 -11.78 12.95 -2.75
C ASP A 365 -12.78 11.80 -2.98
N GLU A 366 -14.07 12.09 -2.76
CA GLU A 366 -15.15 11.10 -2.88
C GLU A 366 -15.32 10.57 -4.32
N ALA A 367 -15.02 11.38 -5.34
CA ALA A 367 -15.14 10.95 -6.73
C ALA A 367 -14.07 9.90 -7.03
N LYS A 368 -12.82 10.14 -6.61
CA LYS A 368 -11.71 9.19 -6.78
C LYS A 368 -11.97 7.91 -5.99
N ALA A 369 -12.36 8.02 -4.73
CA ALA A 369 -12.68 6.84 -3.91
C ALA A 369 -13.86 6.03 -4.47
N SER A 370 -14.84 6.68 -5.13
CA SER A 370 -15.93 5.96 -5.79
C SER A 370 -15.45 5.06 -6.94
N ILE A 371 -14.36 5.40 -7.63
CA ILE A 371 -13.76 4.52 -8.65
C ILE A 371 -13.27 3.24 -8.00
N PHE A 372 -12.59 3.33 -6.85
CA PHE A 372 -12.09 2.15 -6.13
C PHE A 372 -13.24 1.20 -5.78
N ARG A 373 -14.31 1.73 -5.18
CA ARG A 373 -15.57 1.01 -4.92
C ARG A 373 -16.12 0.37 -6.19
N ASP A 374 -16.13 1.10 -7.30
CA ASP A 374 -16.74 0.65 -8.55
C ASP A 374 -15.90 -0.41 -9.26
N VAL A 375 -14.57 -0.38 -9.15
CA VAL A 375 -13.68 -1.47 -9.59
C VAL A 375 -14.00 -2.74 -8.81
N VAL A 376 -14.09 -2.65 -7.48
CA VAL A 376 -14.45 -3.80 -6.62
C VAL A 376 -15.84 -4.33 -6.97
N ALA A 377 -16.82 -3.44 -7.18
CA ALA A 377 -18.16 -3.80 -7.60
C ALA A 377 -18.17 -4.54 -8.95
N GLU A 378 -17.47 -4.01 -9.96
CA GLU A 378 -17.36 -4.60 -11.30
C GLU A 378 -16.79 -6.02 -11.21
N LEU A 379 -15.68 -6.20 -10.49
CA LEU A 379 -15.04 -7.51 -10.28
C LEU A 379 -15.99 -8.52 -9.60
N GLN A 380 -16.69 -8.12 -8.53
CA GLN A 380 -17.67 -8.99 -7.87
C GLN A 380 -18.83 -9.38 -8.79
N MET A 381 -19.30 -8.47 -9.63
CA MET A 381 -20.39 -8.73 -10.58
C MET A 381 -19.97 -9.69 -11.70
N LEU A 382 -18.68 -9.72 -12.03
CA LEU A 382 -18.07 -10.65 -12.98
C LEU A 382 -17.72 -12.01 -12.37
N GLY A 383 -17.92 -12.17 -11.06
CA GLY A 383 -17.75 -13.44 -10.35
C GLY A 383 -16.39 -13.62 -9.66
N TYR A 384 -15.52 -12.61 -9.66
CA TYR A 384 -14.26 -12.66 -8.91
C TYR A 384 -14.51 -12.56 -7.41
N THR A 385 -13.76 -13.33 -6.63
CA THR A 385 -13.76 -13.21 -5.17
C THR A 385 -12.85 -12.07 -4.76
N ILE A 386 -13.26 -11.24 -3.80
CA ILE A 386 -12.41 -10.19 -3.22
C ILE A 386 -11.96 -10.64 -1.84
N GLY A 387 -10.66 -10.73 -1.61
CA GLY A 387 -10.07 -11.25 -0.38
C GLY A 387 -9.01 -10.34 0.22
N THR A 388 -8.65 -10.64 1.47
CA THR A 388 -7.55 -9.99 2.20
C THR A 388 -6.32 -10.90 2.23
N LEU A 389 -5.11 -10.34 2.37
CA LEU A 389 -3.86 -11.09 2.20
C LEU A 389 -3.68 -12.26 3.19
N ASP A 390 -4.36 -12.24 4.34
CA ASP A 390 -4.42 -13.38 5.28
C ASP A 390 -5.19 -14.59 4.74
N GLN A 391 -5.83 -14.45 3.58
CA GLN A 391 -6.48 -15.51 2.80
C GLN A 391 -5.66 -15.89 1.56
N TYR A 392 -4.45 -15.33 1.38
CA TYR A 392 -3.58 -15.69 0.27
C TYR A 392 -3.01 -17.11 0.48
N PRO A 393 -3.06 -17.99 -0.53
CA PRO A 393 -2.68 -19.38 -0.35
C PRO A 393 -1.15 -19.52 -0.18
N LEU A 394 -0.76 -20.11 0.95
CA LEU A 394 0.62 -20.48 1.25
C LEU A 394 0.83 -21.96 0.85
N LYS A 395 1.99 -22.30 0.30
CA LYS A 395 2.35 -23.72 0.11
C LYS A 395 2.52 -24.27 1.52
N GLN A 396 1.89 -25.41 1.81
CA GLN A 396 2.10 -26.13 3.07
C GLN A 396 3.41 -26.89 3.04
#